data_AF-A0A328VFY5-F1
#
_entry.id   AF-A0A328VFY5-F1
#
_cell.length_a   1.000
_cell.length_b   1.000
_cell.length_c   1.000
_cell.angle_alpha   90.00
_cell.angle_beta   90.00
_cell.angle_gamma   90.00
#
_symmetry.space_group_name_H-M   'P 1'
#
loop_
_entity.id
_entity.type
_entity.pdbx_description
1 polymer ?
#
loop_
_entity_poly.entity_id
_entity_poly.type
_entity_poly.pdbx_seq_one_letter_code
_entity_poly.pdbx_strand_id
1 'polypeptide(L)'
;MLLLGVAYGLVEEGLAIQSCFNPTLFGAADWGARIFGINGVYTLWAVGYHAVWSVAIPILLTDLLFPAERKKPYLGRVGLVVTGIFYVLGVALIGFFLFRSTHYLAPPPLLGLTVLVVAMLVMAALRLLPRNRPETEQPERGPSPWVVLVVASISGFAWQFVLIWLRHFVPVLFAGAWVVLPMALAVIMAGAVGWLVQQWAQSRNWSDLHLLALASGALVAHTLFGALVLAQTPVDRLGLLGLGLVMVAMLIVLAFRLRARSSYDATPV
;
A
#
# COMPACT_ATOMS: atom_id res chain seq x y z
N MET A 1 1.55 11.37 -2.51
CA MET A 1 1.34 10.43 -1.40
C MET A 1 2.00 9.07 -1.64
N LEU A 2 1.66 8.34 -2.73
CA LEU A 2 2.23 7.00 -2.97
C LEU A 2 3.77 6.95 -2.96
N LEU A 3 4.46 7.92 -3.55
CA LEU A 3 5.93 7.98 -3.47
C LEU A 3 6.46 8.13 -2.04
N LEU A 4 5.77 8.90 -1.18
CA LEU A 4 6.13 9.02 0.23
C LEU A 4 5.84 7.72 0.99
N GLY A 5 4.80 6.98 0.59
CA GLY A 5 4.52 5.65 1.13
C GLY A 5 5.58 4.60 0.73
N VAL A 6 6.10 4.67 -0.50
CA VAL A 6 7.25 3.86 -0.93
C VAL A 6 8.51 4.22 -0.15
N ALA A 7 8.78 5.52 0.04
CA ALA A 7 9.88 5.98 0.87
C ALA A 7 9.75 5.49 2.32
N TYR A 8 8.55 5.58 2.91
CA TYR A 8 8.25 5.02 4.23
C TYR A 8 8.56 3.52 4.29
N GLY A 9 8.07 2.74 3.31
CA GLY A 9 8.37 1.30 3.22
C GLY A 9 9.87 0.99 3.10
N LEU A 10 10.64 1.80 2.38
CA LEU A 10 12.10 1.63 2.28
C LEU A 10 12.84 2.00 3.58
N VAL A 11 12.33 2.97 4.35
CA VAL A 11 12.90 3.27 5.68
C VAL A 11 12.66 2.09 6.62
N GLU A 12 11.44 1.58 6.68
CA GLU A 12 11.08 0.43 7.53
C GLU A 12 11.84 -0.84 7.09
N GLU A 13 11.63 -1.29 5.86
CA GLU A 13 12.08 -2.60 5.39
C GLU A 13 13.55 -2.59 4.95
N GLY A 14 14.04 -1.47 4.45
CA GLY A 14 15.40 -1.32 3.93
C GLY A 14 16.40 -0.87 5.00
N LEU A 15 16.05 0.09 5.87
CA LEU A 15 16.99 0.65 6.85
C LEU A 15 16.82 0.04 8.24
N ALA A 16 15.58 -0.03 8.74
CA ALA A 16 15.29 -0.46 10.11
C ALA A 16 15.36 -1.98 10.23
N ILE A 17 14.46 -2.67 9.53
CA ILE A 17 14.27 -4.12 9.59
C ILE A 17 15.30 -4.84 8.70
N GLN A 18 15.73 -4.20 7.61
CA GLN A 18 16.68 -4.72 6.62
C GLN A 18 16.23 -6.04 5.97
N SER A 19 14.93 -6.31 5.97
CA SER A 19 14.27 -7.49 5.38
C SER A 19 14.52 -7.60 3.87
N CYS A 20 14.73 -6.47 3.17
CA CYS A 20 15.15 -6.44 1.76
C CYS A 20 16.47 -7.19 1.51
N PHE A 21 17.35 -7.27 2.51
CA PHE A 21 18.71 -7.77 2.40
C PHE A 21 18.96 -9.00 3.28
N ASN A 22 18.21 -9.14 4.38
CA ASN A 22 18.38 -10.21 5.35
C ASN A 22 18.04 -11.59 4.76
N PRO A 23 18.92 -12.60 4.89
CA PRO A 23 18.72 -13.92 4.30
C PRO A 23 17.77 -14.85 5.07
N THR A 24 17.40 -14.55 6.31
CA THR A 24 16.61 -15.46 7.15
C THR A 24 15.32 -14.84 7.66
N LEU A 25 15.21 -13.52 7.67
CA LEU A 25 14.06 -12.83 8.21
C LEU A 25 12.79 -13.08 7.37
N PHE A 26 11.69 -13.46 8.04
CA PHE A 26 10.38 -13.75 7.46
C PHE A 26 10.33 -14.86 6.39
N GLY A 27 11.40 -15.65 6.22
CA GLY A 27 11.55 -16.50 5.05
C GLY A 27 11.57 -15.70 3.73
N ALA A 28 11.82 -14.38 3.81
CA ALA A 28 11.78 -13.47 2.68
C ALA A 28 12.80 -13.87 1.61
N ALA A 29 13.92 -14.48 2.00
CA ALA A 29 14.94 -14.95 1.07
C ALA A 29 14.43 -15.97 0.05
N ASP A 30 13.40 -16.76 0.39
CA ASP A 30 12.85 -17.78 -0.50
C ASP A 30 11.84 -17.19 -1.51
N TRP A 31 11.61 -15.88 -1.47
CA TRP A 31 10.60 -15.25 -2.32
C TRP A 31 11.05 -15.10 -3.78
N GLY A 32 12.36 -15.09 -4.01
CA GLY A 32 12.92 -15.01 -5.36
C GLY A 32 14.42 -14.73 -5.33
N ALA A 33 15.04 -14.90 -6.50
CA ALA A 33 16.47 -14.70 -6.68
C ALA A 33 16.90 -13.28 -6.29
N ARG A 34 18.05 -13.19 -5.63
CA ARG A 34 18.66 -11.92 -5.23
C ARG A 34 19.53 -11.37 -6.33
N ILE A 35 19.46 -10.06 -6.55
CA ILE A 35 20.34 -9.33 -7.46
C ILE A 35 21.14 -8.35 -6.61
N PHE A 36 22.47 -8.47 -6.63
CA PHE A 36 23.40 -7.69 -5.79
C PHE A 36 23.06 -7.72 -4.28
N GLY A 37 22.58 -8.87 -3.78
CA GLY A 37 22.20 -9.06 -2.38
C GLY A 37 20.77 -8.60 -2.03
N ILE A 38 20.06 -7.95 -2.96
CA ILE A 38 18.71 -7.43 -2.76
C ILE A 38 17.68 -8.48 -3.18
N ASN A 39 16.72 -8.80 -2.30
CA ASN A 39 15.54 -9.54 -2.70
C ASN A 39 14.51 -8.59 -3.34
N GLY A 40 14.52 -8.50 -4.66
CA GLY A 40 13.67 -7.57 -5.42
C GLY A 40 12.18 -7.88 -5.30
N VAL A 41 11.80 -9.15 -5.25
CA VAL A 41 10.39 -9.59 -5.14
C VAL A 41 9.80 -9.16 -3.81
N TYR A 42 10.49 -9.47 -2.71
CA TYR A 42 10.08 -9.07 -1.38
C TYR A 42 10.08 -7.54 -1.24
N THR A 43 11.14 -6.87 -1.70
CA THR A 43 11.25 -5.41 -1.64
C THR A 43 10.08 -4.74 -2.35
N LEU A 44 9.76 -5.18 -3.58
CA LEU A 44 8.64 -4.64 -4.35
C LEU A 44 7.30 -4.88 -3.67
N TRP A 45 7.09 -6.08 -3.11
CA TRP A 45 5.90 -6.38 -2.34
C TRP A 45 5.79 -5.47 -1.10
N ALA A 46 6.87 -5.35 -0.31
CA ALA A 46 6.85 -4.64 0.95
C ALA A 46 6.64 -3.13 0.75
N VAL A 47 7.32 -2.50 -0.22
CA VAL A 47 7.10 -1.08 -0.50
C VAL A 47 5.73 -0.81 -1.10
N GLY A 48 5.19 -1.72 -1.92
CA GLY A 48 3.82 -1.60 -2.44
C GLY A 48 2.77 -1.79 -1.34
N TYR A 49 3.01 -2.75 -0.44
CA TYR A 49 2.22 -2.98 0.75
C TYR A 49 2.13 -1.71 1.61
N HIS A 50 3.28 -1.14 1.96
CA HIS A 50 3.34 0.08 2.75
C HIS A 50 2.72 1.28 2.04
N ALA A 51 2.97 1.45 0.74
CA ALA A 51 2.43 2.58 0.00
C ALA A 51 0.89 2.58 -0.08
N VAL A 52 0.28 1.41 -0.28
CA VAL A 52 -1.16 1.28 -0.48
C VAL A 52 -1.89 1.02 0.83
N TRP A 53 -1.52 -0.03 1.56
CA TRP A 53 -2.26 -0.51 2.73
C TRP A 53 -1.85 0.18 4.03
N SER A 54 -0.56 0.48 4.25
CA SER A 54 -0.13 1.18 5.47
C SER A 54 -0.32 2.69 5.41
N VAL A 55 -0.30 3.29 4.19
CA VAL A 55 -0.31 4.75 4.03
C VAL A 55 -1.56 5.24 3.30
N ALA A 56 -1.78 4.82 2.05
CA ALA A 56 -2.82 5.44 1.22
C ALA A 56 -4.25 5.19 1.72
N ILE A 57 -4.56 3.94 2.06
CA ILE A 57 -5.89 3.54 2.52
C ILE A 57 -6.23 4.20 3.88
N PRO A 58 -5.38 4.18 4.92
CA PRO A 58 -5.69 4.84 6.19
C PRO A 58 -5.93 6.34 6.04
N ILE A 59 -5.13 7.04 5.22
CA ILE A 59 -5.32 8.47 4.94
C ILE A 59 -6.67 8.67 4.23
N LEU A 60 -6.95 7.89 3.18
CA LEU A 60 -8.21 7.99 2.45
C LEU A 60 -9.44 7.73 3.34
N LEU A 61 -9.40 6.70 4.18
CA LEU A 61 -10.49 6.41 5.11
C LEU A 61 -10.66 7.52 6.14
N THR A 62 -9.56 8.12 6.60
CA THR A 62 -9.60 9.28 7.51
C THR A 62 -10.28 10.47 6.84
N ASP A 63 -9.93 10.78 5.59
CA ASP A 63 -10.58 11.85 4.81
C ASP A 63 -12.09 11.62 4.61
N LEU A 64 -12.51 10.36 4.40
CA LEU A 64 -13.92 10.00 4.26
C LEU A 64 -14.69 10.08 5.58
N LEU A 65 -14.04 9.75 6.70
CA LEU A 65 -14.62 9.87 8.04
C LEU A 65 -14.78 11.34 8.45
N PHE A 66 -13.79 12.18 8.14
CA PHE A 66 -13.70 13.59 8.55
C PHE A 66 -13.61 14.55 7.36
N PRO A 67 -14.66 14.66 6.53
CA PRO A 67 -14.61 15.41 5.27
C PRO A 67 -14.35 16.92 5.44
N ALA A 68 -14.70 17.49 6.59
CA ALA A 68 -14.42 18.90 6.91
C ALA A 68 -12.92 19.19 7.09
N GLU A 69 -12.12 18.17 7.42
CA GLU A 69 -10.70 18.30 7.72
C GLU A 69 -9.80 17.85 6.56
N ARG A 70 -10.35 17.18 5.53
CA ARG A 70 -9.59 16.58 4.41
C ARG A 70 -8.67 17.52 3.63
N LYS A 71 -8.96 18.83 3.63
CA LYS A 71 -8.17 19.86 2.91
C LYS A 71 -7.17 20.57 3.82
N LYS A 72 -7.07 20.19 5.10
CA LYS A 72 -6.21 20.81 6.09
C LYS A 72 -5.12 19.81 6.52
N PRO A 73 -3.94 20.28 6.94
CA PRO A 73 -2.95 19.41 7.57
C PRO A 73 -3.55 18.76 8.83
N TYR A 74 -3.39 17.44 8.98
CA TYR A 74 -3.91 16.71 10.15
C TYR A 74 -3.23 17.12 11.46
N LEU A 75 -1.97 17.54 11.38
CA LEU A 75 -1.17 17.95 12.53
C LEU A 75 -0.66 19.38 12.33
N GLY A 76 -0.71 20.19 13.40
CA GLY A 76 0.06 21.42 13.50
C GLY A 76 1.56 21.14 13.66
N ARG A 77 2.38 22.19 13.75
CA ARG A 77 3.85 22.06 13.82
C ARG A 77 4.33 21.21 15.01
N VAL A 78 3.75 21.42 16.20
CA VAL A 78 4.11 20.67 17.41
C VAL A 78 3.77 19.19 17.25
N GLY A 79 2.55 18.88 16.80
CA GLY A 79 2.13 17.50 16.55
C GLY A 79 3.05 16.81 15.55
N LEU A 80 3.41 17.49 14.46
CA LEU A 80 4.32 16.96 13.46
C LEU A 80 5.71 16.64 14.03
N VAL A 81 6.28 17.52 14.86
CA VAL A 81 7.58 17.29 15.52
C VAL A 81 7.49 16.11 16.47
N VAL A 82 6.46 16.06 17.32
CA VAL A 82 6.27 14.97 18.29
C VAL A 82 6.09 13.64 17.58
N THR A 83 5.21 13.56 16.57
CA THR A 83 5.05 12.35 15.75
C THR A 83 6.33 11.96 15.04
N GLY A 84 7.10 12.93 14.52
CA GLY A 84 8.40 12.68 13.90
C GLY A 84 9.42 12.08 14.87
N ILE A 85 9.47 12.56 16.11
CA ILE A 85 10.34 12.00 17.15
C ILE A 85 9.92 10.56 17.47
N PHE A 86 8.64 10.32 17.75
CA PHE A 86 8.14 8.96 18.03
C PHE A 86 8.35 8.01 16.85
N TYR A 87 8.22 8.50 15.62
CA TYR A 87 8.51 7.73 14.41
C TYR A 87 9.97 7.30 14.37
N VAL A 88 10.91 8.24 14.51
CA VAL A 88 12.35 7.93 14.51
C VAL A 88 12.72 6.98 15.64
N LEU A 89 12.17 7.19 16.84
CA LEU A 89 12.38 6.30 17.98
C LEU A 89 11.81 4.89 17.72
N GLY A 90 10.61 4.79 17.13
CA GLY A 90 9.98 3.52 16.76
C GLY A 90 10.81 2.74 15.73
N VAL A 91 11.24 3.42 14.66
CA VAL A 91 12.14 2.89 13.62
C VAL A 91 13.44 2.38 14.24
N ALA A 92 14.08 3.20 15.08
CA ALA A 92 15.34 2.83 15.75
C ALA A 92 15.15 1.64 16.70
N LEU A 93 14.05 1.61 17.45
CA LEU A 93 13.73 0.56 18.40
C LEU A 93 13.48 -0.77 17.68
N ILE A 94 12.66 -0.78 16.62
CA ILE A 94 12.41 -1.97 15.80
C ILE A 94 13.72 -2.46 15.18
N GLY A 95 14.51 -1.56 14.57
CA GLY A 95 15.79 -1.93 13.99
C GLY A 95 16.77 -2.51 15.02
N PHE A 96 16.84 -1.94 16.22
CA PHE A 96 17.64 -2.48 17.31
C PHE A 96 17.18 -3.88 17.72
N PHE A 97 15.88 -4.11 17.93
CA PHE A 97 15.36 -5.43 18.29
C PHE A 97 15.64 -6.48 17.22
N LEU A 98 15.47 -6.12 15.94
CA LEU A 98 15.70 -7.04 14.82
C LEU A 98 17.19 -7.32 14.62
N PHE A 99 18.06 -6.34 14.82
CA PHE A 99 19.50 -6.59 14.88
C PHE A 99 19.85 -7.54 16.02
N ARG A 100 19.27 -7.35 17.21
CA ARG A 100 19.52 -8.22 18.37
C ARG A 100 19.00 -9.64 18.19
N SER A 101 17.93 -9.85 17.43
CA SER A 101 17.36 -11.18 17.18
C SER A 101 18.02 -11.90 16.01
N THR A 102 18.40 -11.19 14.95
CA THR A 102 18.94 -11.79 13.72
C THR A 102 20.46 -11.74 13.62
N HIS A 103 21.11 -10.86 14.41
CA HIS A 103 22.54 -10.52 14.29
C HIS A 103 22.98 -10.09 12.88
N TYR A 104 22.03 -9.69 12.04
CA TYR A 104 22.29 -9.28 10.66
C TYR A 104 22.44 -7.77 10.56
N LEU A 105 23.44 -7.34 9.79
CA LEU A 105 23.60 -5.97 9.32
C LEU A 105 23.82 -5.98 7.82
N ALA A 106 23.01 -5.20 7.12
CA ALA A 106 23.14 -5.00 5.69
C ALA A 106 24.47 -4.31 5.37
N PRO A 107 25.12 -4.68 4.25
CA PRO A 107 26.33 -4.01 3.80
C PRO A 107 26.14 -2.49 3.70
N PRO A 108 27.10 -1.66 4.16
CA PRO A 108 26.97 -0.20 4.12
C PRO A 108 26.61 0.38 2.74
N PRO A 109 27.10 -0.14 1.60
CA PRO A 109 26.67 0.33 0.28
C PRO A 109 25.16 0.18 0.02
N LEU A 110 24.53 -0.90 0.50
CA LEU A 110 23.09 -1.11 0.34
C LEU A 110 22.30 -0.12 1.20
N LEU A 111 22.75 0.16 2.42
CA LEU A 111 22.15 1.17 3.28
C LEU A 111 22.26 2.58 2.66
N GLY A 112 23.45 2.93 2.15
CA GLY A 112 23.68 4.20 1.46
C GLY A 112 22.81 4.36 0.21
N LEU A 113 22.65 3.28 -0.58
CA LEU A 113 21.74 3.25 -1.73
C LEU A 113 20.28 3.46 -1.30
N THR A 114 19.82 2.78 -0.25
CA THR A 114 18.46 2.96 0.27
C THR A 114 18.20 4.40 0.71
N VAL A 115 19.13 5.01 1.45
CA VAL A 115 19.03 6.43 1.85
C VAL A 115 18.94 7.34 0.62
N LEU A 116 19.79 7.11 -0.39
CA LEU A 116 19.77 7.88 -1.63
C LEU A 116 18.42 7.77 -2.35
N VAL A 117 17.88 6.55 -2.49
CA VAL A 117 16.58 6.31 -3.13
C VAL A 117 15.44 6.96 -2.34
N VAL A 118 15.43 6.85 -1.02
CA VAL A 118 14.45 7.54 -0.15
C VAL A 118 14.52 9.05 -0.36
N ALA A 119 15.72 9.63 -0.35
CA ALA A 119 15.90 11.07 -0.57
C ALA A 119 15.39 11.51 -1.95
N MET A 120 15.68 10.74 -3.01
CA MET A 120 15.17 11.00 -4.36
C MET A 120 13.64 10.93 -4.42
N LEU A 121 13.02 9.91 -3.79
CA LEU A 121 11.56 9.75 -3.75
C LEU A 121 10.88 10.90 -3.01
N VAL A 122 11.43 11.31 -1.87
CA VAL A 122 10.92 12.45 -1.09
C VAL A 122 11.07 13.76 -1.88
N MET A 123 12.23 13.99 -2.49
CA MET A 123 12.48 15.16 -3.34
C MET A 123 11.52 15.21 -4.53
N ALA A 124 11.32 14.08 -5.23
CA ALA A 124 10.37 13.98 -6.32
C ALA A 124 8.94 14.28 -5.85
N ALA A 125 8.51 13.66 -4.76
CA ALA A 125 7.17 13.83 -4.20
C ALA A 125 6.87 15.28 -3.79
N LEU A 126 7.85 16.00 -3.26
CA LEU A 126 7.67 17.35 -2.72
C LEU A 126 7.91 18.46 -3.75
N ARG A 127 8.74 18.22 -4.77
CA ARG A 127 9.19 19.27 -5.70
C ARG A 127 8.82 19.04 -7.16
N LEU A 128 8.65 17.80 -7.60
CA LEU A 128 8.56 17.47 -9.03
C LEU A 128 7.16 17.07 -9.49
N LEU A 129 6.29 16.60 -8.59
CA LEU A 129 4.92 16.24 -9.00
C LEU A 129 4.01 17.48 -9.14
N PRO A 130 3.34 17.65 -10.29
CA PRO A 130 2.35 18.70 -10.46
C PRO A 130 1.24 18.55 -9.41
N ARG A 131 0.99 19.64 -8.66
CA ARG A 131 -0.08 19.68 -7.64
C ARG A 131 -1.49 19.74 -8.25
N ASN A 132 -1.61 20.30 -9.44
CA ASN A 132 -2.87 20.44 -10.16
C ASN A 132 -2.76 19.80 -11.53
N ARG A 133 -3.73 18.95 -11.87
CA ARG A 133 -3.93 18.52 -13.25
C ARG A 133 -4.83 19.53 -13.97
N PRO A 134 -4.57 19.83 -15.25
CA PRO A 134 -5.48 20.61 -16.05
C PRO A 134 -6.86 19.95 -16.09
N GLU A 135 -7.92 20.77 -16.09
CA GLU A 135 -9.29 20.32 -16.35
C GLU A 135 -9.38 19.81 -17.79
N THR A 136 -9.22 18.50 -17.95
CA THR A 136 -9.59 17.81 -19.19
C THR A 136 -11.11 17.73 -19.25
N GLU A 137 -11.69 17.71 -20.45
CA GLU A 137 -13.12 17.43 -20.65
C GLU A 137 -13.52 16.17 -19.89
N GLN A 138 -14.43 16.33 -18.92
CA GLN A 138 -14.82 15.26 -18.02
C GLN A 138 -15.82 14.33 -18.74
N PRO A 139 -15.52 13.02 -18.85
CA PRO A 139 -16.48 12.06 -19.37
C PRO A 139 -17.78 12.12 -18.54
N GLU A 140 -18.93 12.07 -19.21
CA GLU A 140 -20.24 12.22 -18.54
C GLU A 140 -20.52 11.12 -17.51
N ARG A 141 -20.02 9.89 -17.73
CA ARG A 141 -20.26 8.75 -16.83
C ARG A 141 -19.02 7.86 -16.67
N GLY A 142 -18.54 7.77 -15.45
CA GLY A 142 -17.58 6.76 -14.99
C GLY A 142 -18.25 5.45 -14.57
N PRO A 143 -17.45 4.42 -14.23
CA PRO A 143 -17.96 3.13 -13.79
C PRO A 143 -18.75 3.25 -12.48
N SER A 144 -19.61 2.28 -12.19
CA SER A 144 -20.29 2.23 -10.89
C SER A 144 -19.29 1.92 -9.75
N PRO A 145 -19.58 2.34 -8.49
CA PRO A 145 -18.73 2.01 -7.35
C PRO A 145 -18.48 0.50 -7.18
N TRP A 146 -19.45 -0.34 -7.57
CA TRP A 146 -19.29 -1.80 -7.54
C TRP A 146 -18.20 -2.30 -8.48
N VAL A 147 -18.08 -1.73 -9.68
CA VAL A 147 -17.00 -2.08 -10.61
C VAL A 147 -15.66 -1.69 -10.01
N VAL A 148 -15.56 -0.51 -9.38
CA VAL A 148 -14.34 -0.06 -8.69
C VAL A 148 -13.97 -1.03 -7.57
N LEU A 149 -14.94 -1.44 -6.74
CA LEU A 149 -14.74 -2.44 -5.67
C LEU A 149 -14.17 -3.75 -6.22
N VAL A 150 -14.82 -4.31 -7.25
CA VAL A 150 -14.44 -5.60 -7.83
C VAL A 150 -13.05 -5.53 -8.46
N VAL A 151 -12.77 -4.48 -9.25
CA VAL A 151 -11.46 -4.31 -9.89
C VAL A 151 -10.36 -4.11 -8.87
N ALA A 152 -10.59 -3.29 -7.83
CA ALA A 152 -9.63 -3.11 -6.74
C ALA A 152 -9.37 -4.42 -5.97
N SER A 153 -10.43 -5.21 -5.75
CA SER A 153 -10.31 -6.50 -5.05
C SER A 153 -9.49 -7.51 -5.87
N ILE A 154 -9.88 -7.73 -7.12
CA ILE A 154 -9.22 -8.69 -8.00
C ILE A 154 -7.77 -8.28 -8.25
N SER A 155 -7.53 -7.02 -8.58
CA SER A 155 -6.16 -6.55 -8.87
C SER A 155 -5.26 -6.55 -7.64
N GLY A 156 -5.77 -6.15 -6.46
CA GLY A 156 -5.01 -6.20 -5.21
C GLY A 156 -4.67 -7.62 -4.78
N PHE A 157 -5.57 -8.58 -5.01
CA PHE A 157 -5.31 -9.99 -4.74
C PHE A 157 -4.31 -10.56 -5.75
N ALA A 158 -4.52 -10.32 -7.04
CA ALA A 158 -3.65 -10.79 -8.11
C ALA A 158 -2.22 -10.24 -7.99
N TRP A 159 -2.06 -8.97 -7.61
CA TRP A 159 -0.74 -8.37 -7.41
C TRP A 159 0.05 -9.04 -6.28
N GLN A 160 -0.62 -9.33 -5.14
CA GLN A 160 0.00 -10.09 -4.05
C GLN A 160 0.30 -11.54 -4.45
N PHE A 161 -0.63 -12.17 -5.17
CA PHE A 161 -0.44 -13.53 -5.69
C PHE A 161 0.80 -13.63 -6.58
N VAL A 162 0.98 -12.70 -7.52
CA VAL A 162 2.13 -12.67 -8.43
C VAL A 162 3.44 -12.57 -7.68
N LEU A 163 3.52 -11.76 -6.62
CA LEU A 163 4.77 -11.56 -5.87
C LEU A 163 5.03 -12.61 -4.79
N ILE A 164 3.99 -13.19 -4.21
CA ILE A 164 4.14 -14.09 -3.05
C ILE A 164 3.96 -15.54 -3.44
N TRP A 165 2.87 -15.88 -4.12
CA TRP A 165 2.38 -17.26 -4.15
C TRP A 165 2.62 -17.95 -5.49
N LEU A 166 2.70 -17.21 -6.60
CA LEU A 166 2.97 -17.73 -7.93
C LEU A 166 4.24 -18.62 -7.99
N ARG A 167 5.24 -18.35 -7.14
CA ARG A 167 6.47 -19.15 -7.03
C ARG A 167 6.24 -20.62 -6.69
N HIS A 168 5.13 -20.95 -6.04
CA HIS A 168 4.78 -22.33 -5.71
C HIS A 168 4.24 -23.10 -6.93
N PHE A 169 3.77 -22.40 -7.95
CA PHE A 169 3.24 -22.98 -9.19
C PHE A 169 4.28 -22.95 -10.31
N VAL A 170 5.06 -21.87 -10.39
CA VAL A 170 6.02 -21.61 -11.46
C VAL A 170 7.36 -21.17 -10.86
N PRO A 171 8.07 -22.03 -10.11
CA PRO A 171 9.28 -21.67 -9.36
C PRO A 171 10.41 -21.16 -10.25
N VAL A 172 10.48 -21.61 -11.51
CA VAL A 172 11.49 -21.16 -12.49
C VAL A 172 11.46 -19.64 -12.71
N LEU A 173 10.29 -19.00 -12.61
CA LEU A 173 10.16 -17.54 -12.75
C LEU A 173 10.80 -16.77 -11.60
N PHE A 174 11.13 -17.42 -10.49
CA PHE A 174 11.70 -16.80 -9.31
C PHE A 174 13.18 -17.16 -9.14
N ALA A 175 13.77 -17.89 -10.09
CA ALA A 175 15.17 -18.29 -10.07
C ALA A 175 16.02 -17.48 -11.06
N GLY A 176 17.26 -17.14 -10.66
CA GLY A 176 18.21 -16.39 -11.49
C GLY A 176 17.62 -15.09 -12.06
N ALA A 177 17.92 -14.80 -13.33
CA ALA A 177 17.47 -13.59 -14.01
C ALA A 177 15.95 -13.58 -14.32
N TRP A 178 15.27 -14.73 -14.28
CA TRP A 178 13.85 -14.82 -14.60
C TRP A 178 12.96 -14.07 -13.59
N VAL A 179 13.48 -13.80 -12.39
CA VAL A 179 12.81 -13.04 -11.32
C VAL A 179 12.35 -11.65 -11.76
N VAL A 180 12.98 -11.09 -12.80
CA VAL A 180 12.59 -9.81 -13.39
C VAL A 180 11.19 -9.86 -14.01
N LEU A 181 10.73 -11.02 -14.51
CA LEU A 181 9.41 -11.16 -15.14
C LEU A 181 8.24 -10.95 -14.17
N PRO A 182 8.13 -11.69 -13.03
CA PRO A 182 7.05 -11.44 -12.08
C PRO A 182 7.14 -10.03 -11.46
N MET A 183 8.35 -9.48 -11.27
CA MET A 183 8.52 -8.10 -10.80
C MET A 183 7.99 -7.08 -11.81
N ALA A 184 8.35 -7.22 -13.09
CA ALA A 184 7.89 -6.34 -14.16
C ALA A 184 6.37 -6.43 -14.32
N LEU A 185 5.81 -7.65 -14.28
CA LEU A 185 4.36 -7.86 -14.32
C LEU A 185 3.67 -7.14 -13.15
N ALA A 186 4.18 -7.25 -11.94
CA ALA A 186 3.62 -6.58 -10.77
C ALA A 186 3.67 -5.04 -10.88
N VAL A 187 4.77 -4.49 -11.41
CA VAL A 187 4.87 -3.04 -11.68
C VAL A 187 3.89 -2.60 -12.75
N ILE A 188 3.76 -3.36 -13.85
CA ILE A 188 2.82 -3.07 -14.94
C ILE A 188 1.38 -3.12 -14.41
N MET A 189 1.02 -4.12 -13.61
CA MET A 189 -0.31 -4.23 -12.99
C MET A 189 -0.62 -3.02 -12.11
N ALA A 190 0.32 -2.64 -11.23
CA ALA A 190 0.15 -1.47 -10.36
C ALA A 190 0.00 -0.17 -11.17
N GLY A 191 0.81 -0.01 -12.23
CA GLY A 191 0.73 1.13 -13.14
C GLY A 191 -0.59 1.18 -13.91
N ALA A 192 -1.06 0.04 -14.43
CA ALA A 192 -2.32 -0.09 -15.16
C ALA A 192 -3.53 0.23 -14.26
N VAL A 193 -3.56 -0.29 -13.04
CA VAL A 193 -4.62 0.03 -12.06
C VAL A 193 -4.56 1.50 -11.66
N GLY A 194 -3.36 2.05 -11.41
CA GLY A 194 -3.18 3.46 -11.09
C GLY A 194 -3.67 4.37 -12.22
N TRP A 195 -3.35 4.03 -13.47
CA TRP A 195 -3.83 4.74 -14.66
C TRP A 195 -5.36 4.63 -14.77
N LEU A 196 -5.92 3.44 -14.63
CA LEU A 196 -7.37 3.19 -14.72
C LEU A 196 -8.15 3.99 -13.68
N VAL A 197 -7.69 3.97 -12.42
CA VAL A 197 -8.29 4.77 -11.33
C VAL A 197 -8.20 6.26 -11.63
N GLN A 198 -7.09 6.72 -12.21
CA GLN A 198 -6.95 8.13 -12.62
C GLN A 198 -7.88 8.52 -13.76
N GLN A 199 -8.19 7.61 -14.69
CA GLN A 199 -9.19 7.85 -15.73
C GLN A 199 -10.60 7.90 -15.14
N TRP A 200 -10.94 6.95 -14.27
CA TRP A 200 -12.26 6.93 -13.62
C TRP A 200 -12.49 8.14 -12.71
N ALA A 201 -11.45 8.60 -12.00
CA ALA A 201 -11.53 9.76 -11.13
C ALA A 201 -11.79 11.09 -11.88
N GLN A 202 -11.65 11.12 -13.20
CA GLN A 202 -11.98 12.29 -14.03
C GLN A 202 -13.47 12.34 -14.42
N SER A 203 -14.24 11.28 -14.15
CA SER A 203 -15.67 11.26 -14.47
C SER A 203 -16.49 12.18 -13.57
N ARG A 204 -17.53 12.80 -14.14
CA ARG A 204 -18.42 13.74 -13.42
C ARG A 204 -19.12 13.14 -12.21
N ASN A 205 -19.41 11.84 -12.26
CA ASN A 205 -20.08 11.11 -11.19
C ASN A 205 -19.11 10.50 -10.16
N TRP A 206 -17.81 10.74 -10.27
CA TRP A 206 -16.84 10.27 -9.28
C TRP A 206 -17.13 10.90 -7.91
N SER A 207 -17.19 10.07 -6.88
CA SER A 207 -17.70 10.47 -5.56
C SER A 207 -17.02 9.71 -4.44
N ASP A 208 -17.29 10.12 -3.20
CA ASP A 208 -16.80 9.48 -1.98
C ASP A 208 -17.15 7.98 -1.91
N LEU A 209 -18.25 7.55 -2.53
CA LEU A 209 -18.60 6.12 -2.63
C LEU A 209 -17.64 5.33 -3.54
N HIS A 210 -17.10 5.95 -4.59
CA HIS A 210 -16.10 5.32 -5.44
C HIS A 210 -14.75 5.20 -4.72
N LEU A 211 -14.39 6.24 -3.96
CA LEU A 211 -13.22 6.23 -3.09
C LEU A 211 -13.32 5.16 -2.00
N LEU A 212 -14.47 5.05 -1.34
CA LEU A 212 -14.74 3.99 -0.37
C LEU A 212 -14.69 2.61 -1.02
N ALA A 213 -15.26 2.45 -2.22
CA ALA A 213 -15.21 1.19 -2.95
C ALA A 213 -13.78 0.77 -3.31
N LEU A 214 -12.94 1.72 -3.76
CA LEU A 214 -11.53 1.47 -4.05
C LEU A 214 -10.78 0.99 -2.80
N ALA A 215 -10.94 1.70 -1.67
CA ALA A 215 -10.32 1.33 -0.40
C ALA A 215 -10.82 -0.02 0.12
N SER A 216 -12.14 -0.23 0.06
CA SER A 216 -12.78 -1.47 0.51
C SER A 216 -12.30 -2.68 -0.28
N GLY A 217 -12.21 -2.56 -1.61
CA GLY A 217 -11.78 -3.67 -2.45
C GLY A 217 -10.33 -4.06 -2.18
N ALA A 218 -9.44 -3.07 -2.07
CA ALA A 218 -8.05 -3.31 -1.71
C ALA A 218 -7.91 -3.94 -0.31
N LEU A 219 -8.69 -3.49 0.68
CA LEU A 219 -8.69 -4.04 2.04
C LEU A 219 -9.20 -5.49 2.10
N VAL A 220 -10.30 -5.78 1.39
CA VAL A 220 -10.86 -7.13 1.27
C VAL A 220 -9.83 -8.05 0.63
N ALA A 221 -9.20 -7.63 -0.46
CA ALA A 221 -8.15 -8.39 -1.13
C ALA A 221 -6.98 -8.73 -0.20
N HIS A 222 -6.48 -7.73 0.53
CA HIS A 222 -5.37 -7.93 1.47
C HIS A 222 -5.74 -8.85 2.64
N THR A 223 -6.89 -8.62 3.26
CA THR A 223 -7.32 -9.45 4.39
C THR A 223 -7.56 -10.89 3.97
N LEU A 224 -8.21 -11.10 2.82
CA LEU A 224 -8.46 -12.43 2.29
C LEU A 224 -7.15 -13.12 1.89
N PHE A 225 -6.22 -12.40 1.24
CA PHE A 225 -4.92 -12.95 0.90
C PHE A 225 -4.13 -13.36 2.16
N GLY A 226 -4.11 -12.50 3.18
CA GLY A 226 -3.49 -12.79 4.47
C GLY A 226 -4.07 -14.07 5.11
N ALA A 227 -5.40 -14.18 5.18
CA ALA A 227 -6.07 -15.33 5.77
C ALA A 227 -5.85 -16.64 4.98
N LEU A 228 -5.92 -16.59 3.65
CA LEU A 228 -5.83 -17.78 2.80
C LEU A 228 -4.40 -18.25 2.57
N VAL A 229 -3.46 -17.31 2.43
CA VAL A 229 -2.10 -17.60 1.94
C VAL A 229 -1.04 -17.46 3.03
N LEU A 230 -1.10 -16.41 3.86
CA LEU A 230 -0.04 -16.11 4.82
C LEU A 230 -0.28 -16.69 6.21
N ALA A 231 -1.54 -16.87 6.61
CA ALA A 231 -1.88 -17.46 7.90
C ALA A 231 -1.38 -18.90 8.01
N GLN A 232 -0.48 -19.15 8.96
CA GLN A 232 0.16 -20.45 9.15
C GLN A 232 -0.67 -21.38 10.05
N THR A 233 -1.44 -20.84 10.99
CA THR A 233 -2.26 -21.62 11.92
C THR A 233 -3.76 -21.44 11.67
N PRO A 234 -4.60 -22.42 12.04
CA PRO A 234 -6.05 -22.28 11.98
C PRO A 234 -6.56 -21.12 12.83
N VAL A 235 -5.93 -20.88 13.99
CA VAL A 235 -6.29 -19.80 14.91
C VAL A 235 -6.04 -18.44 14.25
N ASP A 236 -4.87 -18.22 13.66
CA ASP A 236 -4.56 -16.96 12.96
C ASP A 236 -5.51 -16.75 11.77
N ARG A 237 -5.81 -17.82 11.02
CA ARG A 237 -6.75 -17.75 9.90
C ARG A 237 -8.14 -17.35 10.35
N LEU A 238 -8.68 -18.00 11.39
CA LEU A 238 -9.99 -17.66 11.94
C LEU A 238 -10.00 -16.24 12.53
N GLY A 239 -8.92 -15.83 13.20
CA GLY A 239 -8.76 -14.47 13.73
C GLY A 239 -8.78 -13.42 12.62
N LEU A 240 -8.02 -13.63 11.55
CA LEU A 240 -7.99 -12.72 10.39
C LEU A 240 -9.33 -12.67 9.66
N LEU A 241 -10.03 -13.81 9.50
CA LEU A 241 -11.37 -13.82 8.92
C LEU A 241 -12.38 -13.09 9.82
N GLY A 242 -12.31 -13.28 11.13
CA GLY A 242 -13.15 -12.57 12.10
C GLY A 242 -12.93 -11.05 12.06
N LEU A 243 -11.66 -10.61 12.10
CA LEU A 243 -11.29 -9.20 11.94
C LEU A 243 -11.73 -8.65 10.57
N GLY A 244 -11.61 -9.46 9.51
CA GLY A 244 -12.10 -9.12 8.18
C GLY A 244 -13.61 -8.88 8.12
N LEU A 245 -14.40 -9.70 8.82
CA LEU A 245 -15.85 -9.49 8.93
C LEU A 245 -16.19 -8.20 9.66
N VAL A 246 -15.50 -7.89 10.77
CA VAL A 246 -15.67 -6.62 11.49
C VAL A 246 -15.33 -5.44 10.59
N MET A 247 -14.19 -5.51 9.88
CA MET A 247 -13.77 -4.49 8.92
C MET A 247 -14.84 -4.28 7.84
N VAL A 248 -15.36 -5.34 7.22
CA VAL A 248 -16.41 -5.25 6.19
C VAL A 248 -17.68 -4.60 6.76
N ALA A 249 -18.10 -4.98 7.97
CA ALA A 249 -19.24 -4.36 8.64
C ALA A 249 -19.03 -2.85 8.85
N MET A 250 -17.85 -2.44 9.31
CA MET A 250 -17.51 -1.02 9.48
C MET A 250 -17.51 -0.24 8.16
N LEU A 251 -16.99 -0.84 7.07
CA LEU A 251 -17.01 -0.23 5.74
C LEU A 251 -18.44 -0.10 5.20
N ILE A 252 -19.31 -1.08 5.44
CA ILE A 252 -20.73 -1.01 5.10
C ILE A 252 -21.43 0.13 5.86
N VAL A 253 -21.17 0.25 7.18
CA VAL A 253 -21.70 1.37 7.98
C VAL A 253 -21.24 2.72 7.43
N LEU A 254 -19.96 2.84 7.05
CA LEU A 254 -19.44 4.05 6.43
C LEU A 254 -20.13 4.33 5.08
N ALA A 255 -20.38 3.31 4.25
CA ALA A 255 -21.10 3.47 3.00
C ALA A 255 -22.51 4.01 3.20
N PHE A 256 -23.25 3.50 4.20
CA PHE A 256 -24.57 4.03 4.54
C PHE A 256 -24.52 5.49 4.98
N ARG A 257 -23.53 5.87 5.80
CA ARG A 257 -23.33 7.26 6.23
C ARG A 257 -23.03 8.19 5.07
N LEU A 258 -22.20 7.75 4.11
CA LEU A 258 -21.88 8.55 2.92
C LEU A 258 -23.10 8.72 2.00
N ARG A 259 -23.92 7.67 1.81
CA ARG A 259 -25.16 7.78 1.04
C ARG A 259 -26.13 8.78 1.65
N ALA A 260 -26.36 8.70 2.97
CA ALA A 260 -27.26 9.62 3.67
C ALA A 260 -26.83 11.09 3.51
N ARG A 261 -25.53 11.38 3.58
CA ARG A 261 -24.98 12.73 3.34
C ARG A 261 -25.27 13.22 1.91
N SER A 262 -25.00 12.39 0.91
CA SER A 262 -25.24 12.77 -0.49
C SER A 262 -26.71 13.08 -0.81
N SER A 263 -27.65 12.42 -0.12
CA SER A 263 -29.08 12.69 -0.28
C SER A 263 -29.50 14.01 0.38
N TYR A 264 -28.86 14.40 1.49
CA TYR A 264 -29.13 15.66 2.19
C TYR A 264 -28.61 16.87 1.40
N ASP A 265 -27.43 16.77 0.79
CA ASP A 265 -26.86 17.86 -0.02
C ASP A 265 -27.61 18.07 -1.36
N ALA A 266 -28.41 17.09 -1.78
CA ALA A 266 -29.19 17.14 -3.03
C ALA A 266 -30.60 17.75 -2.86
N THR A 267 -31.07 18.00 -1.63
CA THR A 267 -32.33 18.72 -1.39
C THR A 267 -32.08 20.24 -1.44
N PRO A 268 -32.69 20.98 -2.39
CA PRO A 268 -32.59 22.43 -2.41
C PRO A 268 -33.28 23.00 -1.17
N VAL A 269 -32.59 23.90 -0.45
CA VAL A 269 -33.18 24.76 0.59
C VAL A 269 -33.96 25.89 -0.08
#